data_AF-A0A7C5HCZ0-F1
#
_entry.id   AF-A0A7C5HCZ0-F1
#
_cell.length_a   1.000
_cell.length_b   1.000
_cell.length_c   1.000
_cell.angle_alpha   90.00
_cell.angle_beta   90.00
_cell.angle_gamma   90.00
#
_symmetry.space_group_name_H-M   'P 1'
#
loop_
_entity.id
_entity.type
_entity.pdbx_description
1 polymer ?
#
loop_
_entity_poly.entity_id
_entity_poly.type
_entity_poly.pdbx_seq_one_letter_code
_entity_poly.pdbx_strand_id
1 'polypeptide(L)'
;ITISDMVKAQRILFDRIGIHHAHAVIGGSMGGMQALCFAIEHPNFAKKHIILASTYATQPWAIAFNKVAREAVIKDPAFGGGYYDPQVIRENGFPGFATGRMCGHISYLSPWSMQEKFGREYVETDGLYELFGKFQVERYLDYNGMNFVQWFDPLSFLYITKAINIFDATRNYDSLEDSLGRINSQIYLLAFKSDLLFLPEEMKCIEERLHNIGKKDLVTYHAIDSTYGHDAFLVELDKFSHHIAQALEE
;
A
#
# COMPACT_ATOMS: atom_id res chain seq x y z
N ILE A 1 -0.05 10.16 -14.02
CA ILE A 1 -0.02 8.73 -13.62
C ILE A 1 -0.99 8.55 -12.48
N THR A 2 -2.09 7.89 -12.76
CA THR A 2 -3.11 7.42 -11.83
C THR A 2 -3.03 5.89 -11.71
N ILE A 3 -3.79 5.30 -10.79
CA ILE A 3 -3.95 3.83 -10.74
C ILE A 3 -4.56 3.30 -12.04
N SER A 4 -5.56 3.99 -12.61
CA SER A 4 -6.14 3.64 -13.92
C SER A 4 -5.11 3.69 -15.05
N ASP A 5 -4.16 4.65 -15.04
CA ASP A 5 -3.07 4.68 -16.02
C ASP A 5 -2.17 3.43 -15.91
N MET A 6 -1.89 2.98 -14.67
CA MET A 6 -1.09 1.76 -14.42
C MET A 6 -1.81 0.50 -14.90
N VAL A 7 -3.10 0.36 -14.58
CA VAL A 7 -3.95 -0.76 -15.02
C VAL A 7 -4.08 -0.78 -16.55
N LYS A 8 -4.26 0.37 -17.18
CA LYS A 8 -4.29 0.49 -18.65
C LYS A 8 -2.96 0.04 -19.28
N ALA A 9 -1.82 0.43 -18.71
CA ALA A 9 -0.52 -0.02 -19.18
C ALA A 9 -0.37 -1.55 -19.08
N GLN A 10 -0.84 -2.15 -17.98
CA GLN A 10 -0.84 -3.60 -17.79
C GLN A 10 -1.79 -4.30 -18.78
N ARG A 11 -2.98 -3.76 -19.07
CA ARG A 11 -3.87 -4.30 -20.12
C ARG A 11 -3.22 -4.29 -21.49
N ILE A 12 -2.53 -3.21 -21.86
CA ILE A 12 -1.79 -3.13 -23.12
C ILE A 12 -0.71 -4.22 -23.19
N LEU A 13 0.01 -4.47 -22.09
CA LEU A 13 0.97 -5.56 -22.01
C LEU A 13 0.29 -6.92 -22.20
N PHE A 14 -0.78 -7.19 -21.46
CA PHE A 14 -1.51 -8.47 -21.53
C PHE A 14 -2.07 -8.74 -22.92
N ASP A 15 -2.64 -7.73 -23.58
CA ASP A 15 -3.11 -7.86 -24.96
C ASP A 15 -1.97 -8.21 -25.93
N ARG A 16 -0.77 -7.62 -25.75
CA ARG A 16 0.41 -7.94 -26.58
C ARG A 16 0.93 -9.36 -26.41
N ILE A 17 0.79 -9.94 -25.22
CA ILE A 17 1.22 -11.31 -24.95
C ILE A 17 0.09 -12.34 -25.07
N GLY A 18 -1.08 -11.93 -25.58
CA GLY A 18 -2.22 -12.82 -25.87
C GLY A 18 -3.03 -13.24 -24.64
N ILE A 19 -2.91 -12.54 -23.52
CA ILE A 19 -3.70 -12.79 -22.31
C ILE A 19 -4.91 -11.86 -22.30
N HIS A 20 -6.07 -12.43 -22.63
CA HIS A 20 -7.34 -11.68 -22.65
C HIS A 20 -8.27 -12.04 -21.49
N HIS A 21 -8.02 -13.17 -20.83
CA HIS A 21 -8.76 -13.62 -19.65
C HIS A 21 -7.78 -14.21 -18.64
N ALA A 22 -7.75 -13.65 -17.45
CA ALA A 22 -7.01 -14.15 -16.31
C ALA A 22 -7.92 -14.98 -15.40
N HIS A 23 -7.34 -15.95 -14.69
CA HIS A 23 -8.07 -16.66 -13.64
C HIS A 23 -8.36 -15.71 -12.46
N ALA A 24 -7.34 -15.00 -12.01
CA ALA A 24 -7.44 -14.04 -10.92
C ALA A 24 -6.51 -12.84 -11.13
N VAL A 25 -6.88 -11.69 -10.56
CA VAL A 25 -5.99 -10.55 -10.31
C VAL A 25 -5.82 -10.42 -8.81
N ILE A 26 -4.58 -10.40 -8.33
CA ILE A 26 -4.27 -10.37 -6.90
C ILE A 26 -3.40 -9.16 -6.63
N GLY A 27 -3.69 -8.41 -5.56
CA GLY A 27 -2.87 -7.28 -5.18
C GLY A 27 -3.07 -6.85 -3.73
N GLY A 28 -1.95 -6.55 -3.06
CA GLY A 28 -1.92 -5.95 -1.73
C GLY A 28 -1.63 -4.44 -1.78
N SER A 29 -2.14 -3.65 -0.84
CA SER A 29 -1.84 -2.20 -0.74
C SER A 29 -2.21 -1.45 -2.03
N MET A 30 -1.29 -0.70 -2.63
CA MET A 30 -1.47 -0.09 -3.95
C MET A 30 -1.79 -1.12 -5.05
N GLY A 31 -1.29 -2.35 -4.94
CA GLY A 31 -1.67 -3.45 -5.83
C GLY A 31 -3.16 -3.82 -5.68
N GLY A 32 -3.71 -3.70 -4.47
CA GLY A 32 -5.14 -3.89 -4.22
C GLY A 32 -6.00 -2.81 -4.88
N MET A 33 -5.53 -1.56 -4.92
CA MET A 33 -6.19 -0.49 -5.70
C MET A 33 -6.23 -0.83 -7.19
N GLN A 34 -5.13 -1.37 -7.72
CA GLN A 34 -5.07 -1.84 -9.11
C GLN A 34 -6.01 -3.02 -9.35
N ALA A 35 -6.09 -3.98 -8.42
CA ALA A 35 -7.01 -5.11 -8.52
C ALA A 35 -8.48 -4.65 -8.52
N LEU A 36 -8.85 -3.72 -7.64
CA LEU A 36 -10.19 -3.11 -7.62
C LEU A 36 -10.48 -2.36 -8.93
N CYS A 37 -9.50 -1.60 -9.42
CA CYS A 37 -9.59 -0.85 -10.68
C CYS A 37 -9.78 -1.81 -11.88
N PHE A 38 -9.09 -2.94 -11.94
CA PHE A 38 -9.35 -3.99 -12.93
C PHE A 38 -10.80 -4.50 -12.87
N ALA A 39 -11.31 -4.77 -11.66
CA ALA A 39 -12.67 -5.28 -11.49
C ALA A 39 -13.75 -4.30 -12.01
N ILE A 40 -13.49 -3.00 -11.87
CA ILE A 40 -14.41 -1.92 -12.27
C ILE A 40 -14.27 -1.56 -13.75
N GLU A 41 -13.04 -1.30 -14.21
CA GLU A 41 -12.76 -0.78 -15.56
C GLU A 41 -12.67 -1.89 -16.62
N HIS A 42 -12.33 -3.12 -16.20
CA HIS A 42 -12.18 -4.29 -17.07
C HIS A 42 -12.92 -5.52 -16.49
N PRO A 43 -14.24 -5.44 -16.27
CA PRO A 43 -15.00 -6.41 -15.46
C PRO A 43 -15.02 -7.85 -16.00
N ASN A 44 -14.65 -8.05 -17.27
CA ASN A 44 -14.61 -9.36 -17.91
C ASN A 44 -13.19 -9.93 -18.04
N PHE A 45 -12.16 -9.19 -17.58
CA PHE A 45 -10.77 -9.61 -17.73
C PHE A 45 -10.40 -10.76 -16.79
N ALA A 46 -10.92 -10.78 -15.56
CA ALA A 46 -10.61 -11.83 -14.59
C ALA A 46 -11.87 -12.34 -13.88
N LYS A 47 -11.88 -13.63 -13.54
CA LYS A 47 -13.00 -14.25 -12.81
C LYS A 47 -13.01 -13.84 -11.34
N LYS A 48 -11.84 -13.53 -10.79
CA LYS A 48 -11.61 -13.30 -9.36
C LYS A 48 -10.68 -12.13 -9.13
N HIS A 49 -10.96 -11.32 -8.11
CA HIS A 49 -10.07 -10.27 -7.65
C HIS A 49 -9.82 -10.46 -6.15
N ILE A 50 -8.55 -10.66 -5.79
CA ILE A 50 -8.14 -10.88 -4.41
C ILE A 50 -7.38 -9.64 -3.95
N ILE A 51 -8.01 -8.88 -3.06
CA ILE A 51 -7.57 -7.55 -2.64
C ILE A 51 -7.14 -7.66 -1.19
N LEU A 52 -5.89 -7.32 -0.90
CA LEU A 52 -5.32 -7.41 0.45
C LEU A 52 -4.95 -6.02 0.97
N ALA A 53 -5.23 -5.72 2.23
CA ALA A 53 -4.77 -4.51 2.92
C ALA A 53 -4.87 -3.25 2.03
N SER A 54 -6.07 -2.90 1.57
CA SER A 54 -6.26 -1.84 0.57
C SER A 54 -7.56 -1.08 0.81
N THR A 55 -7.92 -0.18 -0.09
CA THR A 55 -9.05 0.74 0.09
C THR A 55 -9.79 1.01 -1.21
N TYR A 56 -11.00 1.56 -1.12
CA TYR A 56 -11.75 2.10 -2.26
C TYR A 56 -11.32 3.52 -2.61
N ALA A 57 -10.81 4.29 -1.66
CA ALA A 57 -10.30 5.64 -1.87
C ALA A 57 -9.32 5.97 -0.75
N THR A 58 -8.18 6.58 -1.08
CA THR A 58 -7.16 6.86 -0.07
C THR A 58 -7.67 7.89 0.95
N GLN A 59 -7.72 7.50 2.22
CA GLN A 59 -8.32 8.30 3.29
C GLN A 59 -7.37 9.38 3.86
N PRO A 60 -7.90 10.40 4.57
CA PRO A 60 -7.10 11.52 5.07
C PRO A 60 -5.86 11.13 5.88
N TRP A 61 -5.95 10.04 6.66
CA TRP A 61 -4.85 9.53 7.47
C TRP A 61 -3.64 9.10 6.63
N ALA A 62 -3.85 8.23 5.63
CA ALA A 62 -2.81 7.82 4.69
C ALA A 62 -2.28 9.01 3.87
N ILE A 63 -3.16 9.93 3.45
CA ILE A 63 -2.76 11.14 2.73
C ILE A 63 -1.82 12.01 3.57
N ALA A 64 -2.05 12.12 4.89
CA ALA A 64 -1.24 12.91 5.81
C ALA A 64 0.19 12.34 5.95
N PHE A 65 0.33 11.02 6.16
CA PHE A 65 1.65 10.36 6.14
C PHE A 65 2.38 10.59 4.81
N ASN A 66 1.68 10.36 3.69
CA ASN A 66 2.26 10.58 2.36
C ASN A 66 2.65 12.04 2.14
N LYS A 67 1.94 13.01 2.71
CA LYS A 67 2.32 14.44 2.65
C LYS A 67 3.64 14.67 3.37
N VAL A 68 3.79 14.19 4.59
CA VAL A 68 5.05 14.34 5.36
C VAL A 68 6.20 13.67 4.63
N ALA A 69 6.00 12.44 4.16
CA ALA A 69 7.04 11.69 3.44
C ALA A 69 7.50 12.39 2.15
N ARG A 70 6.56 12.94 1.37
CA ARG A 70 6.87 13.68 0.13
C ARG A 70 7.55 15.02 0.41
N GLU A 71 7.15 15.72 1.47
CA GLU A 71 7.78 16.99 1.85
C GLU A 71 9.24 16.80 2.23
N ALA A 72 9.57 15.70 2.92
CA ALA A 72 10.95 15.39 3.28
C ALA A 72 11.85 15.23 2.04
N VAL A 73 11.34 14.61 0.97
CA VAL A 73 12.05 14.49 -0.31
C VAL A 73 12.16 15.85 -1.01
N ILE A 74 11.05 16.57 -1.16
CA ILE A 74 10.99 17.81 -1.96
C ILE A 74 11.85 18.93 -1.36
N LYS A 75 11.93 19.00 -0.03
CA LYS A 75 12.68 20.04 0.68
C LYS A 75 14.18 19.74 0.83
N ASP A 76 14.61 18.53 0.52
CA ASP A 76 16.03 18.21 0.53
C ASP A 76 16.74 18.98 -0.59
N PRO A 77 17.81 19.77 -0.29
CA PRO A 77 18.59 20.44 -1.32
C PRO A 77 19.12 19.49 -2.40
N ALA A 78 19.43 18.24 -2.05
CA ALA A 78 19.91 17.22 -2.98
C ALA A 78 18.87 16.82 -4.02
N PHE A 79 17.57 17.06 -3.78
CA PHE A 79 16.52 16.80 -4.76
C PHE A 79 16.64 17.70 -6.00
N GLY A 80 17.17 18.91 -5.86
CA GLY A 80 17.39 19.82 -6.98
C GLY A 80 16.14 20.09 -7.83
N GLY A 81 14.95 20.07 -7.24
CA GLY A 81 13.67 20.21 -7.97
C GLY A 81 13.38 19.06 -8.95
N GLY A 82 13.97 17.89 -8.74
CA GLY A 82 13.87 16.72 -9.63
C GLY A 82 15.05 16.58 -10.59
N TYR A 83 16.01 17.52 -10.60
CA TYR A 83 17.22 17.49 -11.42
C TYR A 83 18.44 17.05 -10.61
N TYR A 84 18.31 15.96 -9.86
CA TYR A 84 19.40 15.38 -9.09
C TYR A 84 20.27 14.44 -9.93
N ASP A 85 21.53 14.28 -9.51
CA ASP A 85 22.40 13.24 -10.06
C ASP A 85 22.19 11.92 -9.28
N PRO A 86 21.72 10.85 -9.94
CA PRO A 86 21.54 9.54 -9.30
C PRO A 86 22.83 8.96 -8.72
N GLN A 87 24.01 9.30 -9.28
CA GLN A 87 25.29 8.86 -8.75
C GLN A 87 25.60 9.56 -7.42
N VAL A 88 25.36 10.87 -7.33
CA VAL A 88 25.53 11.64 -6.09
C VAL A 88 24.61 11.10 -4.99
N ILE A 89 23.37 10.74 -5.31
CA ILE A 89 22.45 10.09 -4.35
C ILE A 89 22.98 8.74 -3.88
N ARG A 90 23.53 7.92 -4.79
CA ARG A 90 24.09 6.61 -4.42
C ARG A 90 25.33 6.74 -3.53
N GLU A 91 26.19 7.72 -3.79
CA GLU A 91 27.45 7.92 -3.07
C GLU A 91 27.23 8.60 -1.70
N ASN A 92 26.38 9.64 -1.67
CA ASN A 92 26.20 10.50 -0.49
C ASN A 92 24.91 10.22 0.28
N GLY A 93 24.04 9.35 -0.26
CA GLY A 93 22.70 9.13 0.25
C GLY A 93 21.73 10.25 -0.11
N PHE A 94 20.51 10.14 0.42
CA PHE A 94 19.46 11.14 0.27
C PHE A 94 18.69 11.25 1.61
N PRO A 95 19.17 12.06 2.56
CA PRO A 95 18.64 12.12 3.92
C PRO A 95 17.15 12.48 4.01
N GLY A 96 16.67 13.40 3.17
CA GLY A 96 15.26 13.75 3.08
C GLY A 96 14.41 12.58 2.59
N PHE A 97 14.93 11.78 1.67
CA PHE A 97 14.24 10.57 1.21
C PHE A 97 14.27 9.45 2.26
N ALA A 98 15.38 9.28 2.98
CA ALA A 98 15.47 8.37 4.12
C ALA A 98 14.43 8.73 5.20
N THR A 99 14.32 10.02 5.55
CA THR A 99 13.29 10.53 6.47
C THR A 99 11.87 10.27 5.94
N GLY A 100 11.65 10.50 4.64
CA GLY A 100 10.36 10.19 4.02
C GLY A 100 10.02 8.71 4.10
N ARG A 101 11.01 7.83 3.91
CA ARG A 101 10.86 6.38 4.09
C ARG A 101 10.54 6.02 5.54
N MET A 102 11.20 6.61 6.53
CA MET A 102 10.89 6.37 7.95
C MET A 102 9.42 6.70 8.27
N CYS A 103 8.94 7.84 7.78
CA CYS A 103 7.55 8.26 7.96
C CYS A 103 6.55 7.26 7.38
N GLY A 104 6.77 6.79 6.15
CA GLY A 104 5.96 5.73 5.54
C GLY A 104 6.08 4.41 6.31
N HIS A 105 7.28 4.02 6.69
CA HIS A 105 7.55 2.76 7.38
C HIS A 105 6.82 2.65 8.72
N ILE A 106 6.75 3.75 9.49
CA ILE A 106 5.95 3.80 10.73
C ILE A 106 4.47 3.51 10.44
N SER A 107 3.92 4.06 9.35
CA SER A 107 2.51 3.82 8.99
C SER A 107 2.23 2.38 8.57
N TYR A 108 3.26 1.60 8.21
CA TYR A 108 3.09 0.20 7.81
C TYR A 108 3.04 -0.77 8.99
N LEU A 109 3.49 -0.32 10.16
CA LEU A 109 3.58 -1.11 11.37
C LEU A 109 2.46 -0.74 12.33
N SER A 110 2.24 -1.58 13.34
CA SER A 110 1.33 -1.26 14.45
C SER A 110 2.09 -0.84 15.71
N PRO A 111 1.48 -0.05 16.61
CA PRO A 111 2.02 0.24 17.93
C PRO A 111 2.34 -1.03 18.73
N TRP A 112 1.56 -2.10 18.57
CA TRP A 112 1.79 -3.39 19.23
C TRP A 112 3.09 -4.03 18.75
N SER A 113 3.28 -4.14 17.43
CA SER A 113 4.50 -4.71 16.85
C SER A 113 5.75 -3.92 17.24
N MET A 114 5.63 -2.59 17.33
CA MET A 114 6.72 -1.69 17.73
C MET A 114 7.05 -1.86 19.21
N GLN A 115 6.04 -1.97 20.08
CA GLN A 115 6.22 -2.20 21.51
C GLN A 115 6.86 -3.57 21.78
N GLU A 116 6.39 -4.63 21.13
CA GLU A 116 6.92 -5.98 21.27
C GLU A 116 8.37 -6.08 20.81
N LYS A 117 8.69 -5.45 19.68
CA LYS A 117 10.02 -5.53 19.07
C LYS A 117 11.08 -4.65 19.75
N PHE A 118 10.71 -3.45 20.20
CA PHE A 118 11.69 -2.45 20.66
C PHE A 118 11.52 -2.01 22.10
N GLY A 119 10.30 -2.03 22.63
CA GLY A 119 9.99 -1.49 23.96
C GLY A 119 10.60 -0.10 24.18
N ARG A 120 11.42 0.03 25.23
CA ARG A 120 12.22 1.23 25.52
C ARG A 120 13.72 0.95 25.49
N GLU A 121 14.14 -0.06 24.74
CA GLU A 121 15.53 -0.49 24.68
C GLU A 121 16.42 0.60 24.08
N TYR A 122 17.50 0.93 24.77
CA TYR A 122 18.47 1.95 24.36
C TYR A 122 19.69 1.31 23.69
N VAL A 123 20.38 2.06 22.83
CA VAL A 123 21.65 1.59 22.25
C VAL A 123 22.76 1.76 23.29
N GLU A 124 23.28 0.65 23.82
CA GLU A 124 24.25 0.65 24.92
C GLU A 124 25.50 1.50 24.65
N THR A 125 25.91 1.60 23.38
CA THR A 125 27.11 2.32 22.94
C THR A 125 26.92 3.83 22.80
N ASP A 126 25.69 4.34 22.86
CA ASP A 126 25.37 5.70 22.43
C ASP A 126 25.30 6.70 23.59
N GLY A 127 25.38 6.23 24.85
CA GLY A 127 25.35 7.06 26.05
C GLY A 127 23.98 7.71 26.32
N LEU A 128 23.23 7.23 27.32
CA LEU A 128 21.83 7.62 27.57
C LEU A 128 21.56 9.13 27.69
N TYR A 129 22.55 9.89 28.15
CA TYR A 129 22.43 11.34 28.38
C TYR A 129 23.01 12.18 27.23
N GLU A 130 23.53 11.55 26.18
CA GLU A 130 24.00 12.23 24.99
C GLU A 130 22.82 12.67 24.13
N LEU A 131 22.88 13.91 23.65
CA LEU A 131 21.79 14.50 22.85
C LEU A 131 21.46 13.70 21.58
N PHE A 132 22.45 13.00 21.02
CA PHE A 132 22.33 12.24 19.78
C PHE A 132 22.33 10.72 20.00
N GLY A 133 22.32 10.27 21.25
CA GLY A 133 22.24 8.86 21.53
C GLY A 133 20.82 8.32 21.32
N LYS A 134 20.70 7.06 20.90
CA LYS A 134 19.48 6.55 20.28
C LYS A 134 18.84 5.39 21.04
N PHE A 135 17.52 5.29 20.95
CA PHE A 135 16.78 4.06 21.19
C PHE A 135 16.96 3.08 20.01
N GLN A 136 16.78 1.78 20.28
CA GLN A 136 16.89 0.73 19.25
C GLN A 136 15.92 0.97 18.07
N VAL A 137 14.74 1.52 18.34
CA VAL A 137 13.76 1.88 17.30
C VAL A 137 14.27 2.98 16.37
N GLU A 138 14.99 3.99 16.87
CA GLU A 138 15.55 5.06 16.04
C GLU A 138 16.64 4.50 15.13
N ARG A 139 17.55 3.68 15.67
CA ARG A 139 18.58 2.98 14.90
C ARG A 139 17.99 2.07 13.83
N TYR A 140 16.88 1.39 14.14
CA TYR A 140 16.16 0.57 13.18
C TYR A 140 15.58 1.41 12.03
N LEU A 141 14.95 2.55 12.34
CA LEU A 141 14.39 3.44 11.32
C LEU A 141 15.48 4.05 10.43
N ASP A 142 16.60 4.48 11.02
CA ASP A 142 17.76 4.98 10.26
C ASP A 142 18.28 3.94 9.27
N TYR A 143 18.47 2.70 9.72
CA TYR A 143 18.97 1.61 8.87
C TYR A 143 18.02 1.32 7.69
N ASN A 144 16.71 1.20 7.96
CA ASN A 144 15.72 0.92 6.91
C ASN A 144 15.54 2.09 5.96
N GLY A 145 15.57 3.33 6.48
CA GLY A 145 15.50 4.55 5.68
C GLY A 145 16.66 4.64 4.71
N MET A 146 17.89 4.50 5.21
CA MET A 146 19.11 4.59 4.40
C MET A 146 19.24 3.46 3.39
N ASN A 147 18.81 2.24 3.72
CA ASN A 147 18.86 1.15 2.74
C ASN A 147 17.89 1.38 1.58
N PHE A 148 16.70 1.94 1.84
CA PHE A 148 15.70 2.20 0.80
C PHE A 148 16.17 3.15 -0.30
N VAL A 149 16.91 4.21 0.07
CA VAL A 149 17.36 5.24 -0.89
C VAL A 149 18.38 4.70 -1.90
N GLN A 150 18.98 3.53 -1.65
CA GLN A 150 19.98 2.95 -2.55
C GLN A 150 19.37 2.30 -3.79
N TRP A 151 18.11 1.88 -3.72
CA TRP A 151 17.47 1.06 -4.77
C TRP A 151 16.13 1.60 -5.26
N PHE A 152 15.62 2.69 -4.68
CA PHE A 152 14.40 3.33 -5.12
C PHE A 152 14.66 4.75 -5.63
N ASP A 153 13.97 5.12 -6.71
CA ASP A 153 14.10 6.43 -7.34
C ASP A 153 13.19 7.48 -6.64
N PRO A 154 13.72 8.64 -6.21
CA PRO A 154 12.94 9.67 -5.53
C PRO A 154 11.77 10.23 -6.34
N LEU A 155 11.92 10.41 -7.67
CA LEU A 155 10.82 10.91 -8.50
C LEU A 155 9.71 9.86 -8.61
N SER A 156 10.09 8.61 -8.83
CA SER A 156 9.18 7.47 -8.87
C SER A 156 8.39 7.37 -7.57
N PHE A 157 9.04 7.58 -6.43
CA PHE A 157 8.37 7.63 -5.13
C PHE A 157 7.32 8.75 -5.06
N LEU A 158 7.66 9.97 -5.51
CA LEU A 158 6.71 11.09 -5.55
C LEU A 158 5.51 10.83 -6.47
N TYR A 159 5.73 10.22 -7.64
CA TYR A 159 4.65 9.88 -8.58
C TYR A 159 3.76 8.76 -8.06
N ILE A 160 4.34 7.71 -7.50
CA ILE A 160 3.61 6.57 -6.92
C ILE A 160 2.77 7.02 -5.72
N THR A 161 3.37 7.74 -4.78
CA THR A 161 2.63 8.27 -3.61
C THR A 161 1.54 9.25 -4.02
N LYS A 162 1.76 10.05 -5.07
CA LYS A 162 0.71 10.90 -5.63
C LYS A 162 -0.41 10.07 -6.27
N ALA A 163 -0.09 9.00 -6.99
CA ALA A 163 -1.07 8.09 -7.60
C ALA A 163 -1.93 7.39 -6.54
N ILE A 164 -1.32 6.95 -5.44
CA ILE A 164 -2.02 6.44 -4.26
C ILE A 164 -2.95 7.51 -3.70
N ASN A 165 -2.45 8.71 -3.41
CA ASN A 165 -3.27 9.78 -2.82
C ASN A 165 -4.48 10.21 -3.66
N ILE A 166 -4.41 10.12 -4.99
CA ILE A 166 -5.53 10.49 -5.86
C ILE A 166 -6.48 9.32 -6.15
N PHE A 167 -6.12 8.10 -5.76
CA PHE A 167 -6.96 6.93 -5.99
C PHE A 167 -8.30 7.10 -5.27
N ASP A 168 -9.36 6.94 -6.05
CA ASP A 168 -10.75 7.01 -5.63
C ASP A 168 -11.56 6.21 -6.65
N ALA A 169 -12.11 5.07 -6.23
CA ALA A 169 -12.90 4.17 -7.07
C ALA A 169 -14.26 4.79 -7.47
N THR A 170 -14.67 5.91 -6.88
CA THR A 170 -15.86 6.66 -7.28
C THR A 170 -15.57 7.63 -8.43
N ARG A 171 -14.30 7.84 -8.78
CA ARG A 171 -13.91 8.79 -9.82
C ARG A 171 -14.54 8.41 -11.17
N ASN A 172 -15.29 9.34 -11.75
CA ASN A 172 -16.09 9.19 -12.97
C ASN A 172 -17.41 8.41 -12.82
N TYR A 173 -17.86 8.19 -11.58
CA TYR A 173 -19.13 7.56 -11.25
C TYR A 173 -19.90 8.46 -10.28
N ASP A 174 -21.22 8.28 -10.18
CA ASP A 174 -22.05 9.11 -9.31
C ASP A 174 -21.90 8.74 -7.82
N SER A 175 -21.47 7.50 -7.55
CA SER A 175 -21.29 6.96 -6.20
C SER A 175 -20.34 5.76 -6.21
N LEU A 176 -19.97 5.27 -5.03
CA LEU A 176 -19.24 4.01 -4.91
C LEU A 176 -20.09 2.82 -5.36
N GLU A 177 -21.39 2.84 -5.07
CA GLU A 177 -22.34 1.84 -5.56
C GLU A 177 -22.42 1.79 -7.09
N ASP A 178 -22.41 2.95 -7.76
CA ASP A 178 -22.41 3.03 -9.23
C ASP A 178 -21.13 2.42 -9.83
N SER A 179 -19.96 2.71 -9.24
CA SER A 179 -18.70 2.14 -9.72
C SER A 179 -18.59 0.64 -9.46
N LEU A 180 -18.93 0.17 -8.26
CA LEU A 180 -18.98 -1.26 -7.92
C LEU A 180 -20.08 -2.01 -8.70
N GLY A 181 -21.10 -1.30 -9.17
CA GLY A 181 -22.13 -1.79 -10.09
C GLY A 181 -21.57 -2.37 -11.40
N ARG A 182 -20.33 -2.03 -11.77
CA ARG A 182 -19.65 -2.56 -12.96
C ARG A 182 -19.08 -3.97 -12.77
N ILE A 183 -18.83 -4.39 -11.53
CA ILE A 183 -18.11 -5.63 -11.19
C ILE A 183 -18.99 -6.87 -11.48
N ASN A 184 -18.47 -7.82 -12.26
CA ASN A 184 -19.15 -9.11 -12.56
C ASN A 184 -18.36 -10.34 -12.07
N SER A 185 -17.23 -10.12 -11.40
CA SER A 185 -16.31 -11.14 -10.91
C SER A 185 -16.46 -11.35 -9.41
N GLN A 186 -15.96 -12.48 -8.89
CA GLN A 186 -15.81 -12.69 -7.45
C GLN A 186 -14.75 -11.74 -6.86
N ILE A 187 -15.04 -11.15 -5.70
CA ILE A 187 -14.19 -10.22 -4.96
C ILE A 187 -13.88 -10.82 -3.59
N TYR A 188 -12.60 -10.99 -3.29
CA TYR A 188 -12.12 -11.44 -1.98
C TYR A 188 -11.37 -10.28 -1.32
N LEU A 189 -11.82 -9.86 -0.15
CA LEU A 189 -11.27 -8.74 0.61
C LEU A 189 -10.58 -9.29 1.87
N LEU A 190 -9.26 -9.18 1.94
CA LEU A 190 -8.45 -9.61 3.08
C LEU A 190 -7.94 -8.36 3.81
N ALA A 191 -8.65 -7.97 4.87
CA ALA A 191 -8.28 -6.88 5.74
C ALA A 191 -7.50 -7.38 6.96
N PHE A 192 -6.62 -6.55 7.54
CA PHE A 192 -5.78 -6.93 8.69
C PHE A 192 -6.14 -6.04 9.88
N LYS A 193 -6.55 -6.63 11.00
CA LYS A 193 -7.18 -5.89 12.11
C LYS A 193 -6.36 -4.75 12.70
N SER A 194 -5.03 -4.84 12.67
CA SER A 194 -4.13 -3.81 13.17
C SER A 194 -3.58 -2.88 12.09
N ASP A 195 -4.03 -3.00 10.84
CA ASP A 195 -3.64 -2.09 9.77
C ASP A 195 -4.10 -0.68 10.12
N LEU A 196 -3.12 0.23 10.19
CA LEU A 196 -3.34 1.64 10.46
C LEU A 196 -3.17 2.49 9.21
N LEU A 197 -2.68 1.96 8.09
CA LEU A 197 -2.57 2.72 6.85
C LEU A 197 -3.88 2.66 6.07
N PHE A 198 -4.39 1.46 5.85
CA PHE A 198 -5.72 1.22 5.26
C PHE A 198 -6.55 0.45 6.25
N LEU A 199 -7.46 1.16 6.91
CA LEU A 199 -8.21 0.60 8.02
C LEU A 199 -9.14 -0.53 7.52
N PRO A 200 -9.36 -1.59 8.31
CA PRO A 200 -10.26 -2.69 7.93
C PRO A 200 -11.66 -2.23 7.50
N GLU A 201 -12.15 -1.13 8.10
CA GLU A 201 -13.43 -0.51 7.80
C GLU A 201 -13.52 -0.02 6.34
N GLU A 202 -12.38 0.31 5.71
CA GLU A 202 -12.34 0.75 4.31
C GLU A 202 -12.70 -0.39 3.36
N MET A 203 -12.19 -1.61 3.59
CA MET A 203 -12.61 -2.80 2.86
C MET A 203 -14.02 -3.25 3.25
N LYS A 204 -14.38 -3.12 4.53
CA LYS A 204 -15.74 -3.42 4.98
C LYS A 204 -16.77 -2.54 4.25
N CYS A 205 -16.44 -1.28 3.98
CA CYS A 205 -17.27 -0.39 3.19
C CYS A 205 -17.54 -0.92 1.77
N ILE A 206 -16.53 -1.50 1.11
CA ILE A 206 -16.68 -2.12 -0.23
C ILE A 206 -17.68 -3.27 -0.17
N GLU A 207 -17.53 -4.17 0.80
CA GLU A 207 -18.44 -5.30 1.02
C GLU A 207 -19.88 -4.81 1.23
N GLU A 208 -20.08 -3.85 2.14
CA GLU A 208 -21.39 -3.26 2.43
C GLU A 208 -22.02 -2.60 1.20
N ARG A 209 -21.22 -1.91 0.36
CA ARG A 209 -21.75 -1.30 -0.87
C ARG A 209 -22.15 -2.34 -1.91
N LEU A 210 -21.38 -3.41 -2.08
CA LEU A 210 -21.76 -4.53 -2.93
C LEU A 210 -23.04 -5.22 -2.42
N HIS A 211 -23.21 -5.33 -1.10
CA HIS A 211 -24.46 -5.85 -0.51
C HIS A 211 -25.66 -4.96 -0.85
N ASN A 212 -25.52 -3.64 -0.71
CA ASN A 212 -26.60 -2.68 -0.96
C ASN A 212 -27.12 -2.71 -2.39
N ILE A 213 -26.26 -3.05 -3.37
CA ILE A 213 -26.64 -3.18 -4.78
C ILE A 213 -26.99 -4.62 -5.20
N GLY A 214 -27.23 -5.51 -4.24
CA GLY A 214 -27.68 -6.88 -4.51
C GLY A 214 -26.59 -7.83 -5.01
N LYS A 215 -25.30 -7.49 -4.84
CA LYS A 215 -24.14 -8.27 -5.27
C LYS A 215 -23.42 -8.98 -4.12
N LYS A 216 -24.14 -9.30 -3.05
CA LYS A 216 -23.60 -10.00 -1.87
C LYS A 216 -22.90 -11.33 -2.21
N ASP A 217 -23.42 -12.05 -3.21
CA ASP A 217 -22.88 -13.37 -3.59
C ASP A 217 -21.59 -13.26 -4.44
N LEU A 218 -21.14 -12.03 -4.72
CA LEU A 218 -19.88 -11.75 -5.43
C LEU A 218 -18.76 -11.27 -4.49
N VAL A 219 -19.01 -11.14 -3.19
CA VAL A 219 -18.01 -10.61 -2.26
C VAL A 219 -17.84 -11.48 -1.03
N THR A 220 -16.58 -11.72 -0.66
CA THR A 220 -16.19 -12.38 0.57
C THR A 220 -15.21 -11.49 1.33
N TYR A 221 -15.48 -11.22 2.61
CA TYR A 221 -14.62 -10.42 3.48
C TYR A 221 -14.00 -11.28 4.59
N HIS A 222 -12.69 -11.14 4.77
CA HIS A 222 -11.93 -11.75 5.86
C HIS A 222 -11.18 -10.67 6.65
N ALA A 223 -11.43 -10.63 7.96
CA ALA A 223 -10.65 -9.81 8.91
C ALA A 223 -9.58 -10.67 9.58
N ILE A 224 -8.38 -10.63 9.03
CA ILE A 224 -7.22 -11.41 9.48
C ILE A 224 -6.74 -10.89 10.84
N ASP A 225 -6.57 -11.81 11.78
CA ASP A 225 -6.11 -11.53 13.13
C ASP A 225 -4.59 -11.30 13.17
N SER A 226 -4.20 -10.05 12.96
CA SER A 226 -2.80 -9.61 12.93
C SER A 226 -2.58 -8.46 13.90
N THR A 227 -1.43 -8.46 14.55
CA THR A 227 -0.89 -7.34 15.33
C THR A 227 0.25 -6.63 14.60
N TYR A 228 0.61 -7.02 13.36
CA TYR A 228 1.79 -6.48 12.67
C TYR A 228 1.55 -5.10 12.05
N GLY A 229 0.32 -4.80 11.63
CA GLY A 229 -0.03 -3.60 10.88
C GLY A 229 -0.27 -3.88 9.40
N HIS A 230 -0.07 -2.87 8.57
CA HIS A 230 -0.23 -2.95 7.12
C HIS A 230 0.65 -4.03 6.50
N ASP A 231 1.92 -4.13 6.92
CA ASP A 231 2.89 -5.07 6.33
C ASP A 231 2.60 -6.55 6.64
N ALA A 232 1.55 -6.85 7.42
CA ALA A 232 1.12 -8.22 7.72
C ALA A 232 0.92 -9.08 6.45
N PHE A 233 0.40 -8.49 5.36
CA PHE A 233 0.20 -9.21 4.09
C PHE A 233 1.51 -9.61 3.39
N LEU A 234 2.67 -9.11 3.84
CA LEU A 234 3.98 -9.47 3.30
C LEU A 234 4.72 -10.48 4.18
N VAL A 235 4.44 -10.50 5.50
CA VAL A 235 5.28 -11.24 6.46
C VAL A 235 4.55 -12.32 7.26
N GLU A 236 3.23 -12.24 7.44
CA GLU A 236 2.44 -13.22 8.20
C GLU A 236 1.66 -14.17 7.28
N LEU A 237 2.35 -14.78 6.31
CA LEU A 237 1.75 -15.63 5.27
C LEU A 237 0.92 -16.80 5.83
N ASP A 238 1.33 -17.35 6.97
CA ASP A 238 0.64 -18.43 7.68
C ASP A 238 -0.79 -18.05 8.09
N LYS A 239 -1.04 -16.76 8.36
CA LYS A 239 -2.34 -16.28 8.82
C LYS A 239 -3.39 -16.14 7.73
N PHE A 240 -3.01 -15.99 6.47
CA PHE A 240 -3.97 -15.67 5.40
C PHE A 240 -3.78 -16.42 4.08
N SER A 241 -2.65 -17.10 3.86
CA SER A 241 -2.40 -17.82 2.60
C SER A 241 -3.47 -18.85 2.24
N HIS A 242 -4.06 -19.51 3.24
CA HIS A 242 -5.16 -20.47 3.05
C HIS A 242 -6.42 -19.82 2.45
N HIS A 243 -6.73 -18.56 2.80
CA HIS A 243 -7.84 -17.83 2.17
C HIS A 243 -7.58 -17.55 0.70
N ILE A 244 -6.32 -17.25 0.31
CA ILE A 244 -5.96 -17.07 -1.10
C ILE A 244 -6.08 -18.39 -1.85
N ALA A 245 -5.59 -19.49 -1.28
CA ALA A 245 -5.69 -20.81 -1.89
C ALA A 245 -7.15 -21.20 -2.13
N GLN A 246 -8.00 -21.07 -1.11
CA GLN A 246 -9.43 -21.31 -1.21
C GLN A 246 -10.08 -20.42 -2.29
N ALA A 247 -9.80 -19.12 -2.25
CA ALA A 247 -10.31 -18.18 -3.25
C ALA A 247 -9.88 -18.57 -4.68
N LEU A 248 -8.70 -19.15 -4.88
CA LEU A 248 -8.24 -19.61 -6.20
C LEU A 248 -8.92 -20.90 -6.65
N GLU A 249 -9.36 -21.75 -5.74
CA GLU A 249 -10.00 -23.05 -6.02
C GLU A 249 -11.51 -22.96 -6.31
N GLU A 250 -12.24 -22.03 -5.68
CA GLU A 250 -13.71 -21.87 -5.79
C GLU A 250 -14.25 -21.53 -7.19
#